data_AF-A0A832FV30-F1
#
_entry.id   AF-A0A832FV30-F1
#
_cell.length_a   1.000
_cell.length_b   1.000
_cell.length_c   1.000
_cell.angle_alpha   90.00
_cell.angle_beta   90.00
_cell.angle_gamma   90.00
#
_symmetry.space_group_name_H-M   'P 1'
#
loop_
_entity.id
_entity.type
_entity.pdbx_description
1 polymer ?
#
loop_
_entity_poly.entity_id
_entity_poly.type
_entity_poly.pdbx_seq_one_letter_code
_entity_poly.pdbx_strand_id
1 'polypeptide(L)'
;MGGVNNEVGVYRAMERGPHHRVWERVEYEPAPDGRQVPRPRRYVELATGMHYLDRGQWKESQELIEAYPGGAVARHGQHKVIFAYNLATAGAIDMELPDGNRLRSHVLGLSYFDTASGKNVLIAGVKDCTGVI
;
A
#
# COMPACT_ATOMS: atom_id res chain seq x y z
N MET A 1 27.11 -24.10 37.84
CA MET A 1 26.60 -24.45 36.49
C MET A 1 25.71 -23.31 36.04
N GLY A 2 26.27 -22.37 35.26
CA GLY A 2 25.52 -21.20 34.77
C GLY A 2 24.60 -21.62 33.63
N GLY A 3 23.30 -21.39 33.80
CA GLY A 3 22.30 -21.65 32.77
C GLY A 3 22.61 -20.86 31.50
N VAL A 4 22.58 -21.54 30.36
CA VAL A 4 22.66 -20.89 29.05
C VAL A 4 21.32 -20.19 28.83
N ASN A 5 21.27 -18.88 29.03
CA ASN A 5 20.12 -18.07 28.64
C ASN A 5 20.04 -18.07 27.11
N ASN A 6 19.21 -18.97 26.57
CA ASN A 6 18.88 -19.02 25.15
C ASN A 6 17.70 -18.06 24.89
N GLU A 7 17.93 -16.75 25.06
CA GLU A 7 16.96 -15.75 24.62
C GLU A 7 16.97 -15.75 23.08
N VAL A 8 15.94 -16.36 22.48
CA VAL A 8 15.73 -16.26 21.03
C VAL A 8 15.36 -14.81 20.72
N GLY A 9 16.23 -14.12 19.99
CA GLY A 9 15.97 -12.74 19.58
C GLY A 9 14.65 -12.63 18.82
N VAL A 10 13.89 -11.56 19.08
CA VAL A 10 12.67 -11.26 18.31
C VAL A 10 13.08 -10.72 16.94
N TYR A 11 12.37 -11.13 15.88
CA TYR A 11 12.58 -10.57 14.54
C TYR A 11 12.28 -9.07 14.51
N ARG A 12 13.17 -8.30 13.90
CA ARG A 12 13.03 -6.86 13.67
C ARG A 12 13.12 -6.55 12.18
N ALA A 13 12.36 -5.56 11.75
CA ALA A 13 12.42 -5.07 10.38
C ALA A 13 13.73 -4.29 10.19
N MET A 14 14.58 -4.78 9.29
CA MET A 14 15.89 -4.17 8.98
C MET A 14 15.82 -3.26 7.76
N GLU A 15 14.97 -3.62 6.79
CA GLU A 15 14.82 -2.93 5.53
C GLU A 15 13.36 -3.01 5.08
N ARG A 16 12.92 -1.96 4.38
CA ARG A 16 11.60 -1.88 3.73
C ARG A 16 11.81 -1.40 2.30
N GLY A 17 11.07 -1.98 1.37
CA GLY A 17 10.93 -1.49 0.00
C GLY A 17 9.47 -1.52 -0.44
N PRO A 18 9.17 -1.19 -1.70
CA PRO A 18 7.78 -1.02 -2.15
C PRO A 18 6.92 -2.29 -1.95
N HIS A 19 7.53 -3.47 -2.08
CA HIS A 19 6.80 -4.76 -2.07
C HIS A 19 7.38 -5.76 -1.08
N HIS A 20 8.25 -5.32 -0.18
CA HIS A 20 8.99 -6.23 0.69
C HIS A 20 9.40 -5.62 2.03
N ARG A 21 9.71 -6.51 2.97
CA ARG A 21 10.37 -6.21 4.23
C ARG A 21 11.38 -7.29 4.55
N VAL A 22 12.58 -6.89 4.97
CA VAL A 22 13.60 -7.82 5.46
C VAL A 22 13.50 -7.91 6.97
N TRP A 23 13.35 -9.13 7.48
CA TRP A 23 13.33 -9.42 8.90
C TRP A 23 14.64 -10.06 9.33
N GLU A 24 15.20 -9.62 10.45
CA GLU A 24 16.38 -10.23 11.06
C GLU A 24 16.14 -10.49 12.55
N ARG A 25 16.63 -11.64 13.04
CA ARG A 25 16.93 -11.84 14.46
C ARG A 25 18.36 -12.31 14.60
N VAL A 26 18.97 -12.04 15.76
CA VAL A 26 20.29 -12.57 16.12
C VAL A 26 20.09 -13.69 17.13
N GLU A 27 20.61 -14.87 16.81
CA GLU A 27 20.75 -16.00 17.73
C GLU A 27 22.21 -16.13 18.14
N TYR A 28 22.49 -16.55 19.37
CA TYR A 28 23.86 -16.85 19.79
C TYR A 28 24.05 -18.36 19.80
N GLU A 29 25.11 -18.83 19.13
CA GLU A 29 25.48 -20.24 19.11
C GLU A 29 26.84 -20.44 19.80
N PRO A 30 27.02 -21.51 20.59
CA PRO A 30 28.31 -21.84 21.16
C PRO A 30 29.29 -22.32 20.07
N ALA A 31 30.48 -21.73 20.04
CA ALA A 31 31.62 -22.18 19.27
C ALA A 31 32.34 -23.34 19.98
N PRO A 32 33.25 -24.08 19.30
CA PRO A 32 34.02 -25.17 19.92
C PRO A 32 34.85 -24.76 21.15
N ASP A 33 35.18 -23.47 21.28
CA ASP A 33 35.88 -22.89 22.43
C ASP A 33 34.94 -22.42 23.56
N GLY A 34 33.63 -22.69 23.45
CA GLY A 34 32.60 -22.30 24.40
C GLY A 34 32.15 -20.84 24.30
N ARG A 35 32.70 -20.04 23.38
CA ARG A 35 32.27 -18.64 23.17
C ARG A 35 30.93 -18.59 22.44
N GLN A 36 30.08 -17.66 22.83
CA GLN A 36 28.82 -17.38 22.14
C GLN A 36 29.08 -16.53 20.90
N VAL A 37 28.73 -17.04 19.71
CA VAL A 37 28.92 -16.37 18.42
C VAL A 37 27.55 -15.91 17.89
N PRO A 38 27.38 -14.61 17.56
CA PRO A 38 26.15 -14.12 16.97
C PRO A 38 25.97 -14.67 15.55
N ARG A 39 24.79 -15.24 15.30
CA ARG A 39 24.35 -15.79 14.02
C ARG A 39 23.04 -15.11 13.61
N PRO A 40 23.07 -14.19 12.63
CA PRO A 40 21.85 -13.57 12.13
C PRO A 40 21.01 -14.59 11.33
N ARG A 41 19.69 -14.58 11.57
CA ARG A 41 18.69 -15.29 10.76
C ARG A 41 17.87 -14.26 10.03
N ARG A 42 17.77 -14.40 8.70
CA ARG A 42 17.06 -13.46 7.83
C ARG A 42 16.00 -14.18 7.01
N TYR A 43 14.87 -13.50 6.80
CA TYR A 43 13.92 -13.85 5.76
C TYR A 43 13.34 -12.56 5.15
N VAL A 44 12.75 -12.70 3.96
CA VAL A 44 12.10 -11.60 3.24
C VAL A 44 10.61 -11.88 3.20
N GLU A 45 9.83 -10.95 3.73
CA GLU A 45 8.39 -10.91 3.58
C GLU A 45 8.06 -10.16 2.28
N LEU A 46 7.18 -10.72 1.45
CA LEU A 46 6.78 -10.17 0.16
C LEU A 46 5.27 -9.92 0.14
N ALA A 47 4.87 -8.72 -0.26
CA ALA A 47 3.47 -8.38 -0.53
C ALA A 47 3.38 -7.19 -1.50
N THR A 48 2.39 -7.19 -2.37
CA THR A 48 2.15 -6.06 -3.29
C THR A 48 1.78 -4.81 -2.50
N GLY A 49 2.35 -3.67 -2.89
CA GLY A 49 2.00 -2.37 -2.29
C GLY A 49 2.27 -2.23 -0.78
N MET A 50 3.13 -3.06 -0.18
CA MET A 50 3.36 -3.09 1.27
C MET A 50 3.74 -1.72 1.87
N HIS A 51 4.53 -0.94 1.15
CA HIS A 51 4.95 0.38 1.60
C HIS A 51 4.80 1.44 0.51
N TYR A 52 4.63 2.68 0.95
CA TYR A 52 4.72 3.86 0.09
C TYR A 52 5.87 4.76 0.53
N LEU A 53 6.41 5.52 -0.41
CA LEU A 53 7.52 6.42 -0.14
C LEU A 53 6.99 7.79 0.28
N ASP A 54 7.36 8.23 1.48
CA ASP A 54 7.05 9.57 1.99
C ASP A 54 8.34 10.24 2.46
N ARG A 55 8.69 11.37 1.82
CA ARG A 55 9.91 12.15 2.13
C ARG A 55 11.18 11.29 2.22
N GLY A 56 11.32 10.32 1.31
CA GLY A 56 12.47 9.41 1.25
C GLY A 56 12.44 8.26 2.24
N GLN A 57 11.35 8.08 3.01
CA GLN A 57 11.19 6.98 3.95
C GLN A 57 10.03 6.08 3.54
N TRP A 58 10.25 4.76 3.61
CA TRP A 58 9.21 3.76 3.40
C TRP A 58 8.32 3.66 4.63
N LYS A 59 7.02 3.90 4.43
CA LYS A 59 5.97 3.78 5.46
C LYS A 59 4.97 2.70 5.07
N GLU A 60 4.32 2.09 6.06
CA GLU A 60 3.24 1.12 5.82
C GLU A 60 2.12 1.75 5.00
N SER A 61 1.73 1.08 3.92
CA SER A 61 0.56 1.50 3.17
C SER A 61 -0.73 1.28 3.98
N GLN A 62 -1.74 2.09 3.72
CA GLN A 62 -3.03 2.04 4.39
C GLN A 62 -4.15 2.23 3.38
N GLU A 63 -5.15 1.35 3.45
CA GLU A 63 -6.39 1.45 2.68
C GLU A 63 -7.32 2.49 3.31
N LEU A 64 -6.92 3.76 3.22
CA LEU A 64 -7.59 4.88 3.87
C LEU A 64 -7.87 6.00 2.86
N ILE A 65 -9.14 6.42 2.84
CA ILE A 65 -9.58 7.65 2.17
C ILE A 65 -9.96 8.63 3.27
N GLU A 66 -9.40 9.84 3.20
CA GLU A 66 -9.57 10.88 4.21
C GLU A 66 -10.20 12.14 3.62
N ALA A 67 -10.86 12.92 4.47
CA ALA A 67 -11.34 14.24 4.08
C ALA A 67 -10.17 15.13 3.65
N TYR A 68 -10.37 15.88 2.56
CA TYR A 68 -9.39 16.78 1.99
C TYR A 68 -10.07 18.04 1.47
N PRO A 69 -9.44 19.23 1.50
CA PRO A 69 -10.06 20.43 0.96
C PRO A 69 -10.56 20.21 -0.48
N GLY A 70 -11.85 20.39 -0.70
CA GLY A 70 -12.49 20.19 -2.01
C GLY A 70 -12.87 18.74 -2.34
N GLY A 71 -12.76 17.80 -1.40
CA GLY A 71 -13.23 16.42 -1.56
C GLY A 71 -12.54 15.44 -0.62
N ALA A 72 -11.83 14.46 -1.20
CA ALA A 72 -11.20 13.37 -0.46
C ALA A 72 -9.85 12.99 -1.05
N VAL A 73 -9.04 12.27 -0.27
CA VAL A 73 -7.72 11.82 -0.70
C VAL A 73 -7.36 10.44 -0.17
N ALA A 74 -6.79 9.60 -1.03
CA ALA A 74 -6.02 8.41 -0.65
C ALA A 74 -4.54 8.71 -0.90
N ARG A 75 -3.74 8.83 0.17
CA ARG A 75 -2.32 9.24 0.07
C ARG A 75 -1.34 8.31 0.78
N HIS A 76 -1.85 7.26 1.41
CA HIS A 76 -1.05 6.27 2.13
C HIS A 76 -0.83 5.01 1.29
N GLY A 77 -0.60 5.18 -0.01
CA GLY A 77 -0.31 4.12 -0.95
C GLY A 77 0.71 4.59 -1.98
N GLN A 78 1.23 3.67 -2.79
CA GLN A 78 2.15 4.00 -3.87
C GLN A 78 1.48 4.82 -4.97
N HIS A 79 0.20 4.54 -5.22
CA HIS A 79 -0.70 5.39 -5.98
C HIS A 79 -1.38 6.35 -5.01
N LYS A 80 -1.48 7.62 -5.40
CA LYS A 80 -2.21 8.63 -4.63
C LYS A 80 -3.39 9.10 -5.45
N VAL A 81 -4.55 9.27 -4.83
CA VAL A 81 -5.78 9.65 -5.53
C VAL A 81 -6.42 10.82 -4.82
N ILE A 82 -6.77 11.85 -5.57
CA ILE A 82 -7.63 12.95 -5.14
C ILE A 82 -9.00 12.74 -5.79
N PHE A 83 -10.03 12.79 -4.96
CA PHE A 83 -11.42 12.73 -5.39
C PHE A 83 -12.04 14.11 -5.19
N ALA A 84 -12.73 14.63 -6.22
CA ALA A 84 -13.54 15.82 -6.10
C ALA A 84 -14.74 15.57 -5.18
N TYR A 85 -15.21 16.62 -4.51
CA TYR A 85 -16.38 16.58 -3.63
C TYR A 85 -17.65 16.05 -4.31
N ASN A 86 -17.82 16.36 -5.59
CA ASN A 86 -18.91 15.85 -6.42
C ASN A 86 -18.33 14.96 -7.53
N LEU A 87 -18.61 13.66 -7.49
CA LEU A 87 -18.07 12.68 -8.45
C LEU A 87 -18.70 12.76 -9.85
N ALA A 88 -19.79 13.52 -10.03
CA ALA A 88 -20.29 13.87 -11.36
C ALA A 88 -19.44 14.93 -12.08
N THR A 89 -18.46 15.51 -11.40
CA THR A 89 -17.54 16.48 -12.02
C THR A 89 -16.67 15.80 -13.08
N ALA A 90 -16.53 16.42 -14.24
CA ALA A 90 -15.61 15.93 -15.27
C ALA A 90 -14.17 15.85 -14.73
N GLY A 91 -13.59 14.65 -14.83
CA GLY A 91 -12.27 14.38 -14.28
C GLY A 91 -12.20 14.48 -12.76
N ALA A 92 -13.25 14.07 -12.05
CA ALA A 92 -13.35 14.07 -10.58
C ALA A 92 -12.30 13.21 -9.86
N ILE A 93 -11.62 12.32 -10.57
CA ILE A 93 -10.59 11.43 -10.02
C ILE A 93 -9.26 11.81 -10.66
N ASP A 94 -8.31 12.25 -9.83
CA ASP A 94 -6.93 12.55 -10.22
C ASP A 94 -6.01 11.59 -9.48
N MET A 95 -5.36 10.69 -10.21
CA MET A 95 -4.45 9.69 -9.67
C MET A 95 -3.02 10.03 -10.05
N GLU A 96 -2.16 10.17 -9.05
CA GLU A 96 -0.70 10.18 -9.19
C GLU A 96 -0.17 8.75 -9.09
N LEU A 97 0.59 8.34 -10.11
CA LEU A 97 1.25 7.06 -10.20
C LEU A 97 2.60 7.08 -9.45
N PRO A 98 3.19 5.91 -9.12
CA PRO A 98 4.47 5.84 -8.38
C PRO A 98 5.64 6.51 -9.12
N ASP A 99 5.56 6.64 -10.44
CA ASP A 99 6.55 7.32 -11.29
C ASP A 99 6.33 8.84 -11.38
N GLY A 100 5.30 9.36 -10.72
CA GLY A 100 4.91 10.77 -10.72
C GLY A 100 3.98 11.19 -11.87
N ASN A 101 3.66 10.29 -12.80
CA ASN A 101 2.70 10.58 -13.86
C ASN A 101 1.28 10.70 -13.29
N ARG A 102 0.41 11.43 -14.00
CA ARG A 102 -0.99 11.64 -13.60
C ARG A 102 -1.98 11.05 -14.58
N LEU A 103 -2.99 10.37 -14.05
CA LEU A 103 -4.16 9.89 -14.77
C LEU A 103 -5.39 10.61 -14.24
N ARG A 104 -6.14 11.25 -15.13
CA ARG A 104 -7.40 11.91 -14.78
C ARG A 104 -8.57 11.14 -15.38
N SER A 105 -9.55 10.81 -14.54
CA SER A 105 -10.73 10.03 -14.94
C SER A 105 -11.98 10.50 -14.20
N HIS A 106 -13.14 9.99 -14.61
CA HIS A 106 -14.42 10.19 -13.94
C HIS A 106 -15.36 9.04 -14.28
N VAL A 107 -16.39 8.86 -13.46
CA VAL A 107 -17.42 7.84 -13.68
C VAL A 107 -18.45 8.38 -14.68
N LEU A 108 -18.72 7.63 -15.75
CA LEU A 108 -19.74 7.99 -16.73
C LEU A 108 -21.13 7.46 -16.31
N GLY A 109 -21.18 6.24 -15.79
CA GLY A 109 -22.42 5.57 -15.44
C GLY A 109 -22.31 4.05 -15.49
N LEU A 110 -23.46 3.39 -15.43
CA LEU A 110 -23.62 1.95 -15.57
C LEU A 110 -24.16 1.63 -16.97
N SER A 111 -23.47 0.77 -17.71
CA SER A 111 -23.89 0.30 -19.03
C SER A 111 -23.93 -1.22 -19.09
N TYR A 112 -24.75 -1.74 -20.00
CA TYR A 112 -24.81 -3.16 -20.33
C TYR A 112 -24.37 -3.36 -21.77
N PHE A 113 -23.35 -4.19 -21.95
CA PHE A 113 -22.80 -4.56 -23.26
C PHE A 113 -23.10 -6.03 -23.53
N ASP A 114 -23.84 -6.30 -24.61
CA ASP A 114 -24.10 -7.66 -25.09
C ASP A 114 -23.02 -8.06 -26.08
N THR A 115 -22.17 -9.00 -25.70
CA THR A 115 -21.07 -9.49 -26.54
C THR A 115 -21.54 -10.30 -27.74
N ALA A 116 -22.73 -10.91 -27.69
CA ALA A 116 -23.26 -11.71 -28.78
C ALA A 116 -23.78 -10.84 -29.93
N SER A 117 -24.45 -9.73 -29.61
CA SER A 117 -24.98 -8.79 -30.61
C SER A 117 -24.12 -7.55 -30.86
N GLY A 118 -23.11 -7.30 -30.00
CA GLY A 118 -22.29 -6.08 -30.04
C GLY A 118 -23.03 -4.81 -29.61
N LYS A 119 -24.25 -4.93 -29.06
CA LYS A 119 -25.07 -3.78 -28.65
C LYS A 119 -24.68 -3.29 -27.26
N ASN A 120 -24.84 -1.99 -27.03
CA ASN A 120 -24.63 -1.34 -25.75
C ASN A 120 -25.84 -0.49 -25.37
N VAL A 121 -26.26 -0.52 -24.11
CA VAL A 121 -27.23 0.41 -23.53
C VAL A 121 -26.70 1.02 -22.24
N LEU A 122 -26.87 2.34 -22.09
CA LEU A 122 -26.63 3.02 -20.82
C LEU A 122 -27.85 2.83 -19.90
N ILE A 123 -27.64 2.22 -18.74
CA ILE A 123 -28.69 1.97 -17.74
C ILE A 123 -28.89 3.22 -16.87
N ALA A 124 -27.79 3.84 -16.43
CA ALA A 124 -27.82 5.02 -15.58
C ALA A 124 -26.57 5.87 -15.79
N GLY A 125 -26.74 7.20 -15.85
CA GLY A 125 -25.63 8.16 -15.81
C GLY A 125 -25.31 8.59 -14.38
N VAL A 126 -24.08 9.07 -14.15
CA VAL A 126 -23.70 9.69 -12.87
C VAL A 126 -24.53 10.96 -12.62
N LYS A 127 -24.83 11.24 -11.36
CA LYS A 127 -25.58 12.43 -10.92
C LYS A 127 -24.79 13.19 -9.87
N ASP A 128 -25.07 14.48 -9.74
CA ASP A 128 -24.48 15.31 -8.70
C ASP A 128 -24.65 14.68 -7.31
N CYS A 129 -23.54 14.62 -6.59
CA CYS A 129 -23.49 14.05 -5.26
C CYS A 129 -22.61 14.87 -4.32
N THR A 130 -22.76 14.56 -3.03
CA THR A 130 -21.97 15.14 -1.94
C THR A 130 -21.12 14.02 -1.34
N GLY A 131 -19.79 14.14 -1.43
CA GLY A 131 -18.87 13.20 -0.81
C GLY A 131 -18.88 13.30 0.71
N VAL A 132 -19.02 12.16 1.40
CA VAL A 132 -18.97 12.04 2.86
C VAL A 132 -18.00 10.90 3.21
N ILE A 133 -17.20 11.09 4.26
CA ILE A 133 -16.21 10.13 4.79
C ILE A 133 -16.51 9.86 6.25
#